data_AF-A0AAE0A2V0-F1
#
_entry.id   AF-A0AAE0A2V0-F1
#
_cell.length_a   1.000
_cell.length_b   1.000
_cell.length_c   1.000
_cell.angle_alpha   90.00
_cell.angle_beta   90.00
_cell.angle_gamma   90.00
#
_symmetry.space_group_name_H-M   'P 1'
#
loop_
_entity.id
_entity.type
_entity.pdbx_description
1 polymer ?
#
loop_
_entity_poly.entity_id
_entity_poly.type
_entity_poly.pdbx_seq_one_letter_code
_entity_poly.pdbx_strand_id
1 'polypeptide(L)'
;MFPDSIAHLFSLQNLLLLENIDIEDCGQLEQIIVEDHTENHHVQLELFPNLSSISVKGCGKLKTLFPVTIARSGLQKLRSLEVNNVFQLEELFGHKDEAVIKSDTEMVLPQLEELTLQQLGSLVNFCPVGYHFIFPSLSRFMNS
;
A
#
# COMPACT_ATOMS: atom_id res chain seq x y z
N MET A 1 16.11 -19.56 18.90
CA MET A 1 16.85 -18.60 19.73
C MET A 1 18.34 -18.73 19.44
N PHE A 2 18.78 -18.09 18.36
CA PHE A 2 19.95 -17.21 18.17
C PHE A 2 19.57 -16.35 16.94
N PRO A 3 20.06 -15.11 16.86
CA PRO A 3 19.34 -13.93 16.38
C PRO A 3 19.64 -13.71 14.90
N ASP A 4 19.66 -12.45 14.44
CA ASP A 4 20.35 -12.03 13.22
C ASP A 4 19.43 -11.81 12.01
N SER A 5 18.49 -10.90 12.19
CA SER A 5 18.58 -9.52 11.68
C SER A 5 19.69 -9.20 10.65
N ILE A 6 19.80 -9.99 9.58
CA ILE A 6 20.49 -9.61 8.33
C ILE A 6 19.47 -9.29 7.21
N ALA A 7 18.22 -9.78 7.34
CA ALA A 7 17.12 -9.44 6.43
C ALA A 7 16.75 -7.93 6.44
N HIS A 8 17.11 -7.20 7.50
CA HIS A 8 16.79 -5.78 7.63
C HIS A 8 17.78 -4.85 6.90
N LEU A 9 19.01 -5.28 6.59
CA LEU A 9 20.02 -4.42 5.95
C LEU A 9 20.03 -4.52 4.42
N PHE A 10 19.64 -5.66 3.84
CA PHE A 10 19.51 -5.83 2.38
C PHE A 10 18.14 -5.41 1.82
N SER A 11 17.14 -5.18 2.68
CA SER A 11 15.80 -4.80 2.24
C SER A 11 15.68 -3.30 1.97
N LEU A 12 16.14 -2.41 2.87
CA LEU A 12 15.86 -0.96 2.75
C LEU A 12 16.56 -0.26 1.58
N GLN A 13 17.81 -0.61 1.24
CA GLN A 13 18.53 0.06 0.14
C GLN A 13 17.97 -0.26 -1.25
N ASN A 14 17.37 -1.45 -1.43
CA ASN A 14 16.77 -1.84 -2.70
C ASN A 14 15.37 -1.25 -2.92
N LEU A 15 14.63 -0.93 -1.84
CA LEU A 15 13.32 -0.29 -1.96
C LEU A 15 13.43 1.17 -2.42
N LEU A 16 14.54 1.85 -2.11
CA LEU A 16 14.82 3.22 -2.57
C LEU A 16 14.95 3.33 -4.10
N LEU A 17 15.32 2.24 -4.77
CA LEU A 17 15.44 2.18 -6.24
C LEU A 17 14.22 1.52 -6.90
N LEU A 18 13.25 1.06 -6.12
CA LEU A 18 12.13 0.30 -6.64
C LEU A 18 11.14 1.24 -7.34
N GLU A 19 11.06 1.11 -8.66
CA GLU A 19 10.11 1.87 -9.49
C GLU A 19 8.79 1.14 -9.72
N ASN A 20 8.82 -0.21 -9.66
CA ASN A 20 7.68 -1.07 -9.96
C ASN A 20 7.59 -2.21 -8.95
N ILE A 21 6.39 -2.45 -8.41
CA ILE A 21 6.03 -3.68 -7.68
C ILE A 21 5.09 -4.47 -8.58
N ASP A 22 5.41 -5.74 -8.83
CA ASP A 22 4.53 -6.66 -9.53
C ASP A 22 4.45 -7.97 -8.76
N ILE A 23 3.24 -8.36 -8.36
CA ILE A 23 2.96 -9.53 -7.54
C ILE A 23 1.84 -10.32 -8.20
N GLU A 24 2.14 -11.53 -8.63
CA GLU A 24 1.20 -12.43 -9.29
C GLU A 24 1.10 -13.76 -8.53
N ASP A 25 -0.12 -14.29 -8.40
CA ASP A 25 -0.45 -15.62 -7.88
C ASP A 25 0.17 -15.97 -6.51
N CYS A 26 0.36 -14.96 -5.66
CA CYS A 26 0.89 -15.14 -4.31
C CYS A 26 -0.21 -15.53 -3.31
N GLY A 27 -0.65 -16.79 -3.36
CA GLY A 27 -1.80 -17.28 -2.58
C GLY A 27 -1.66 -17.28 -1.05
N GLN A 28 -0.46 -17.03 -0.52
CA GLN A 28 -0.19 -16.94 0.92
C GLN A 28 0.12 -15.51 1.39
N LEU A 29 0.18 -14.54 0.48
CA LEU A 29 0.49 -13.15 0.82
C LEU A 29 -0.71 -12.49 1.48
N GLU A 30 -0.54 -11.99 2.70
CA GLU A 30 -1.59 -11.30 3.44
C GLU A 30 -1.45 -9.77 3.40
N GLN A 31 -0.21 -9.27 3.29
CA GLN A 31 0.15 -7.84 3.19
C GLN A 31 1.44 -7.68 2.37
N ILE A 32 1.61 -6.59 1.62
CA ILE A 32 2.86 -6.32 0.86
C ILE A 32 3.97 -5.86 1.82
N ILE A 33 3.62 -5.07 2.84
CA ILE A 33 4.55 -4.53 3.84
C ILE A 33 3.90 -4.52 5.20
N VAL A 34 4.65 -5.01 6.18
CA VAL A 34 4.32 -4.89 7.61
C VAL A 34 5.21 -3.79 8.19
N GLU A 35 4.60 -2.77 8.81
CA GLU A 35 5.37 -1.84 9.64
C GLU A 35 5.75 -2.57 10.94
N ASP A 36 7.06 -2.67 11.22
CA ASP A 36 7.54 -3.27 12.45
C ASP A 36 7.26 -2.33 13.64
N HIS A 37 6.71 -2.87 14.73
CA HIS A 37 6.19 -2.13 15.90
C HIS A 37 7.28 -1.49 16.78
N THR A 38 8.44 -1.13 16.22
CA THR A 38 9.49 -0.49 17.00
C THR A 38 9.02 0.91 17.41
N GLU A 39 9.02 1.17 18.72
CA GLU A 39 8.47 2.35 19.41
C GLU A 39 9.04 3.72 18.98
N ASN A 40 9.87 3.76 17.93
CA ASN A 40 10.41 4.97 17.34
C ASN A 40 9.41 5.58 16.33
N HIS A 41 8.49 6.36 16.88
CA HIS A 41 7.45 7.18 16.22
C HIS A 41 7.97 8.24 15.20
N HIS A 42 9.23 8.15 14.75
CA HIS A 42 9.89 9.19 13.96
C HIS A 42 10.56 8.69 12.68
N VAL A 43 10.49 7.39 12.35
CA VAL A 43 10.97 6.95 11.04
C VAL A 43 9.82 7.11 10.05
N GLN A 44 9.67 8.34 9.53
CA GLN A 44 9.07 8.58 8.23
C GLN A 44 9.90 7.79 7.21
N LEU A 45 9.60 6.50 7.08
CA LEU A 45 10.30 5.66 6.13
C LEU A 45 9.77 6.02 4.75
N GLU A 46 10.52 6.85 4.03
CA GLU A 46 10.48 6.93 2.58
C GLU A 46 10.98 5.60 2.02
N LEU A 47 10.19 4.52 2.17
CA LEU A 47 10.57 3.20 1.67
C LEU A 47 10.56 3.18 0.14
N PHE A 48 9.71 4.00 -0.49
CA PHE A 48 9.40 3.94 -1.92
C PHE A 48 9.50 5.28 -2.65
N PRO A 49 10.59 6.05 -2.45
CA PRO A 49 10.69 7.42 -2.97
C PRO A 49 10.63 7.49 -4.51
N ASN A 50 10.82 6.36 -5.21
CA ASN A 50 10.78 6.26 -6.66
C ASN A 50 9.68 5.33 -7.21
N LEU A 51 8.84 4.76 -6.34
CA LEU A 51 7.82 3.81 -6.79
C LEU A 51 6.76 4.54 -7.61
N SER A 52 6.57 4.04 -8.82
CA SER A 52 5.74 4.64 -9.86
C SER A 52 4.60 3.72 -10.30
N SER A 53 4.76 2.40 -10.15
CA SER A 53 3.74 1.43 -10.54
C SER A 53 3.61 0.29 -9.53
N ILE A 54 2.38 -0.14 -9.28
CA ILE A 54 2.06 -1.30 -8.45
C ILE A 54 1.02 -2.14 -9.18
N SER A 55 1.32 -3.43 -9.37
CA SER A 55 0.45 -4.44 -9.97
C SER A 55 0.32 -5.61 -9.01
N VAL A 56 -0.91 -6.00 -8.67
CA VAL A 56 -1.20 -7.13 -7.80
C VAL A 56 -2.31 -7.98 -8.40
N LYS A 57 -2.00 -9.25 -8.69
CA LYS A 57 -2.90 -10.17 -9.41
C LYS A 57 -2.99 -11.52 -8.71
N GLY A 58 -4.19 -12.07 -8.57
CA GLY A 58 -4.40 -13.47 -8.11
C GLY A 58 -4.00 -13.74 -6.65
N CYS A 59 -3.85 -12.71 -5.81
CA CYS A 59 -3.41 -12.85 -4.42
C CYS A 59 -4.59 -13.11 -3.47
N GLY A 60 -5.12 -14.34 -3.45
CA GLY A 60 -6.40 -14.66 -2.80
C GLY A 60 -6.50 -14.46 -1.28
N LYS A 61 -5.39 -14.27 -0.54
CA LYS A 61 -5.37 -14.02 0.92
C LYS A 61 -4.97 -12.59 1.30
N LEU A 62 -4.69 -11.74 0.31
CA LEU A 62 -4.25 -10.37 0.55
C LEU A 62 -5.44 -9.55 1.05
N LYS A 63 -5.31 -8.94 2.23
CA LYS A 63 -6.37 -8.16 2.88
C LYS A 63 -6.21 -6.66 2.69
N THR A 64 -4.96 -6.20 2.70
CA THR A 64 -4.57 -4.80 2.52
C THR A 64 -3.25 -4.71 1.76
N LEU A 65 -3.04 -3.66 0.96
CA LEU A 65 -1.77 -3.47 0.24
C LEU A 65 -0.70 -2.87 1.16
N PHE A 66 -0.96 -1.67 1.69
CA PHE A 66 -0.01 -0.89 2.48
C PHE A 66 -0.68 -0.21 3.67
N PRO A 67 0.04 0.03 4.77
CA PRO A 67 -0.43 0.95 5.82
C PRO A 67 -0.62 2.37 5.29
N VAL A 68 -1.60 3.11 5.82
CA VAL A 68 -1.88 4.52 5.49
C VAL A 68 -0.66 5.44 5.64
N THR A 69 0.27 5.12 6.52
CA THR A 69 1.54 5.85 6.71
C THR A 69 2.47 5.73 5.52
N ILE A 70 2.58 4.55 4.91
CA ILE A 70 3.34 4.37 3.68
C ILE A 70 2.64 5.06 2.51
N ALA A 71 1.31 5.00 2.46
CA ALA A 71 0.55 5.77 1.47
C ALA A 71 0.82 7.28 1.58
N ARG A 72 1.02 7.79 2.80
CA ARG A 72 1.32 9.20 3.08
C ARG A 72 2.69 9.63 2.59
N SER A 73 3.76 8.95 2.98
CA SER A 73 5.13 9.41 2.71
C SER A 73 5.80 8.67 1.56
N GLY A 74 5.47 7.40 1.36
CA GLY A 74 6.16 6.52 0.43
C GLY A 74 5.61 6.55 -1.00
N LEU A 75 4.33 6.87 -1.21
CA LEU A 75 3.67 6.70 -2.52
C LEU A 75 3.47 8.01 -3.30
N GLN A 76 4.23 9.05 -2.99
CA GLN A 76 4.07 10.39 -3.59
C GLN A 76 4.41 10.47 -5.09
N LYS A 77 5.12 9.47 -5.63
CA LYS A 77 5.42 9.33 -7.07
C LYS A 77 4.63 8.23 -7.77
N LEU A 78 3.70 7.58 -7.06
CA LEU A 78 2.90 6.50 -7.63
C LEU A 78 2.02 7.06 -8.76
N ARG A 79 2.13 6.47 -9.95
CA ARG A 79 1.35 6.83 -11.14
C ARG A 79 0.32 5.79 -11.52
N SER A 80 0.61 4.51 -11.30
CA SER A 80 -0.30 3.42 -11.63
C SER A 80 -0.50 2.46 -10.47
N LEU A 81 -1.75 2.14 -10.18
CA LEU A 81 -2.14 1.11 -9.23
C LEU A 81 -3.14 0.15 -9.90
N GLU A 82 -2.74 -1.10 -10.09
CA GLU A 82 -3.58 -2.18 -10.60
C GLU A 82 -3.74 -3.27 -9.54
N VAL A 83 -4.98 -3.61 -9.22
CA VAL A 83 -5.35 -4.72 -8.36
C VAL A 83 -6.42 -5.55 -9.05
N ASN A 84 -6.11 -6.81 -9.32
CA ASN A 84 -6.97 -7.69 -10.09
C ASN A 84 -7.08 -9.08 -9.43
N ASN A 85 -8.29 -9.63 -9.35
CA ASN A 85 -8.50 -11.01 -8.89
C ASN A 85 -8.00 -11.24 -7.44
N VAL A 86 -8.27 -10.28 -6.55
CA VAL A 86 -7.86 -10.30 -5.14
C VAL A 86 -9.11 -10.37 -4.25
N PHE A 87 -9.58 -11.58 -3.98
CA PHE A 87 -10.92 -11.79 -3.41
C PHE A 87 -11.08 -11.45 -1.93
N GLN A 88 -10.01 -11.50 -1.14
CA GLN A 88 -10.04 -11.19 0.31
C GLN A 88 -9.60 -9.75 0.61
N LEU A 89 -9.41 -8.92 -0.41
CA LEU A 89 -9.03 -7.53 -0.21
C LEU A 89 -10.19 -6.77 0.41
N GLU A 90 -10.00 -6.28 1.64
CA GLU A 90 -11.02 -5.54 2.39
C GLU A 90 -10.88 -4.03 2.16
N GLU A 91 -9.62 -3.55 2.13
CA GLU A 91 -9.23 -2.15 1.92
C GLU A 91 -7.93 -2.07 1.09
N LEU A 92 -7.73 -1.02 0.29
CA LEU A 92 -6.44 -0.84 -0.41
C LEU A 92 -5.33 -0.46 0.57
N PHE A 93 -5.65 0.47 1.47
CA PHE A 93 -4.72 0.97 2.49
C PHE A 93 -5.25 0.62 3.87
N GLY A 94 -4.44 -0.03 4.70
CA GLY A 94 -4.82 -0.47 6.05
C GLY A 94 -4.50 0.55 7.14
N HIS A 95 -5.20 0.47 8.27
CA HIS A 95 -4.94 1.27 9.46
C HIS A 95 -3.53 1.02 10.03
N LYS A 96 -2.92 2.07 10.63
CA LYS A 96 -1.68 1.94 11.42
C LYS A 96 -1.96 1.64 12.88
N ASP A 97 -2.88 2.36 13.52
CA ASP A 97 -3.28 2.19 14.92
C ASP A 97 -4.66 2.82 15.15
N GLU A 98 -5.48 2.18 16.00
CA GLU A 98 -6.83 2.62 16.38
C GLU A 98 -6.85 3.95 17.16
N ALA A 99 -5.68 4.45 17.60
CA ALA A 99 -5.58 5.47 18.65
C ALA A 99 -5.72 6.94 18.21
N VAL A 100 -5.69 7.26 16.91
CA VAL A 100 -5.87 8.66 16.45
C VAL A 100 -6.73 8.70 15.18
N ILE A 101 -8.02 8.39 15.33
CA ILE A 101 -9.02 8.83 14.35
C ILE A 101 -9.28 10.31 14.61
N LYS A 102 -8.41 11.18 14.09
CA LYS A 102 -8.84 12.54 13.79
C LYS A 102 -9.72 12.44 12.56
N SER A 103 -11.00 12.72 12.73
CA SER A 103 -11.96 12.83 11.62
C SER A 103 -11.35 13.71 10.53
N ASP A 104 -11.49 13.27 9.27
CA ASP A 104 -11.11 14.00 8.06
C ASP A 104 -9.60 14.16 7.83
N THR A 105 -8.82 13.10 8.05
CA THR A 105 -7.41 13.11 7.63
C THR A 105 -7.31 12.92 6.11
N GLU A 106 -7.00 14.00 5.40
CA GLU A 106 -6.75 13.96 3.95
C GLU A 106 -5.46 13.21 3.62
N MET A 107 -5.56 12.38 2.59
CA MET A 107 -4.51 11.52 2.06
C MET A 107 -4.37 11.78 0.56
N VAL A 108 -3.26 12.39 0.15
CA VAL A 108 -3.08 12.79 -1.25
C VAL A 108 -2.05 11.89 -1.94
N LEU A 109 -2.44 11.29 -3.06
CA LEU A 109 -1.52 10.66 -4.01
C LEU A 109 -1.46 11.56 -5.26
N PRO A 110 -0.55 12.55 -5.28
CA PRO A 110 -0.63 13.66 -6.22
C PRO A 110 -0.36 13.26 -7.68
N GLN A 111 0.36 12.16 -7.90
CA GLN A 111 0.77 11.71 -9.23
C GLN A 111 0.00 10.49 -9.73
N LEU A 112 -1.00 9.99 -8.99
CA LEU A 112 -1.74 8.80 -9.41
C LEU A 112 -2.58 9.15 -10.65
N GLU A 113 -2.20 8.58 -11.79
CA GLU A 113 -2.80 8.79 -13.10
C GLU A 113 -3.77 7.66 -13.46
N GLU A 114 -3.48 6.45 -13.02
CA GLU A 114 -4.21 5.23 -13.36
C GLU A 114 -4.54 4.39 -12.12
N LEU A 115 -5.81 4.04 -11.97
CA LEU A 115 -6.30 3.17 -10.91
C LEU A 115 -7.24 2.10 -11.49
N THR A 116 -6.83 0.84 -11.39
CA THR A 116 -7.56 -0.32 -11.90
C THR A 116 -7.87 -1.28 -10.76
N LEU A 117 -9.15 -1.54 -10.52
CA LEU A 117 -9.66 -2.37 -9.44
C LEU A 117 -10.67 -3.38 -10.00
N GLN A 118 -10.25 -4.61 -10.24
CA GLN A 118 -11.09 -5.60 -10.92
C GLN A 118 -11.20 -6.89 -10.13
N GLN A 119 -12.39 -7.49 -10.13
CA GLN A 119 -12.63 -8.81 -9.52
C GLN A 119 -12.23 -8.84 -8.03
N LEU A 120 -12.63 -7.81 -7.28
CA LEU A 120 -12.35 -7.66 -5.85
C LEU A 120 -13.57 -8.08 -5.03
N GLY A 121 -13.61 -9.35 -4.63
CA GLY A 121 -14.82 -9.96 -4.04
C GLY A 121 -15.25 -9.41 -2.69
N SER A 122 -14.32 -8.86 -1.89
CA SER A 122 -14.57 -8.40 -0.52
C SER A 122 -14.29 -6.92 -0.29
N LEU A 123 -14.02 -6.14 -1.36
CA LEU A 123 -13.65 -4.73 -1.20
C LEU A 123 -14.89 -3.92 -0.78
N VAL A 124 -14.91 -3.49 0.48
CA VAL A 124 -16.01 -2.70 1.03
C VAL A 124 -15.72 -1.20 0.88
N ASN A 125 -14.47 -0.80 1.07
CA ASN A 125 -14.02 0.58 0.96
C ASN A 125 -12.63 0.66 0.32
N PHE A 126 -12.34 1.78 -0.32
CA PHE A 126 -10.98 2.05 -0.80
C PHE A 126 -10.00 2.20 0.37
N CYS A 127 -10.47 2.85 1.43
CA CYS A 127 -9.64 3.37 2.50
C CYS A 127 -10.35 3.23 3.85
N PRO A 128 -9.60 3.26 4.96
CA PRO A 128 -10.18 3.08 6.26
C PRO A 128 -11.00 4.30 6.70
N VAL A 129 -11.95 4.08 7.61
CA VAL A 129 -12.82 5.14 8.14
C VAL A 129 -11.99 6.26 8.79
N GLY A 130 -12.31 7.51 8.44
CA GLY A 130 -11.60 8.70 8.93
C GLY A 130 -10.46 9.19 8.02
N TYR A 131 -10.15 8.45 6.95
CA TYR A 131 -9.23 8.89 5.89
C TYR A 131 -9.99 9.26 4.61
N HIS A 132 -9.61 10.37 4.00
CA HIS A 132 -10.15 10.80 2.71
C HIS A 132 -9.04 10.84 1.67
N PHE A 133 -9.09 9.94 0.68
CA PHE A 133 -8.06 9.88 -0.35
C PHE A 133 -8.40 10.76 -1.55
N ILE A 134 -7.42 11.56 -1.97
CA ILE A 134 -7.51 12.54 -3.05
C ILE A 134 -6.49 12.19 -4.13
N PHE A 135 -6.96 12.06 -5.37
CA PHE A 135 -6.15 11.70 -6.54
C PHE A 135 -6.24 12.82 -7.60
N PRO A 136 -5.52 13.94 -7.43
CA PRO A 136 -5.71 15.13 -8.27
C PRO A 136 -5.31 14.93 -9.74
N SER A 137 -4.44 13.95 -10.04
CA SER A 137 -3.96 13.66 -11.39
C SER A 137 -4.67 12.46 -12.04
N LEU A 138 -5.69 11.89 -11.40
CA LEU A 138 -6.34 10.67 -11.87
C LEU A 138 -7.04 10.92 -13.20
N SER A 139 -6.59 10.22 -14.24
CA SER A 139 -7.13 10.35 -15.61
C SER A 139 -7.82 9.07 -16.08
N ARG A 140 -7.44 7.92 -15.51
CA ARG A 140 -7.99 6.61 -15.86
C ARG A 140 -8.41 5.86 -14.61
N PHE A 141 -9.69 5.61 -14.49
CA PHE A 141 -10.25 4.78 -13.43
C PHE A 141 -11.05 3.64 -14.04
N MET A 142 -10.69 2.40 -13.72
CA MET A 142 -11.40 1.20 -14.16
C MET A 142 -11.80 0.39 -12.94
N ASN A 143 -13.10 0.18 -12.75
CA ASN A 143 -13.65 -0.75 -11.77
C ASN A 143 -14.63 -1.72 -12.42
N SER A 144 -14.52 -3.02 -12.12
CA SER A 144 -15.43 -4.05 -12.64
C SER A 144 -15.47 -5.29 -11.78
#